data_AF-A0A804PBB2-F1
#
_entry.id   AF-A0A804PBB2-F1
#
_cell.length_a   1.000
_cell.length_b   1.000
_cell.length_c   1.000
_cell.angle_alpha   90.00
_cell.angle_beta   90.00
_cell.angle_gamma   90.00
#
_symmetry.space_group_name_H-M   'P 1'
#
loop_
_entity.id
_entity.type
_entity.pdbx_description
1 polymer ?
#
loop_
_entity_poly.entity_id
_entity_poly.type
_entity_poly.pdbx_seq_one_letter_code
_entity_poly.pdbx_strand_id
1 'polypeptide(L)'
;MAETYGDLSGSVQARGASETNEATILLEVGDNMAQLRDRLEWLQAFVRDADRKRRAGTDQLTRVWVRQTRDVAFEAEDALDDFFYEANRTRGFT
;
A
#
# COMPACT_ATOMS: atom_id res chain seq x y z
N MET A 1 26.66 24.41 -32.22
CA MET A 1 25.86 23.39 -32.94
C MET A 1 26.08 22.00 -32.34
N ALA A 2 27.30 21.44 -32.30
CA ALA A 2 27.54 20.10 -31.73
C ALA A 2 27.20 19.99 -30.21
N GLU A 3 27.52 21.02 -29.41
CA GLU A 3 27.21 21.03 -27.98
C GLU A 3 25.70 20.96 -27.69
N THR A 4 24.88 21.67 -28.47
CA THR A 4 23.42 21.69 -28.31
C THR A 4 22.78 20.33 -28.56
N TYR A 5 23.28 19.55 -29.52
CA TYR A 5 22.79 18.19 -29.77
C TYR A 5 23.18 17.20 -28.65
N GLY A 6 24.37 17.36 -28.07
CA GLY A 6 24.82 16.54 -26.94
C GLY A 6 23.94 16.72 -25.70
N ASP A 7 23.59 17.97 -25.38
CA ASP A 7 22.73 18.32 -24.24
C ASP A 7 21.29 17.81 -24.41
N LEU A 8 20.72 17.94 -25.62
CA LEU A 8 19.40 17.38 -25.94
C LEU A 8 19.39 15.83 -25.87
N SER A 9 20.44 15.17 -26.33
CA SER A 9 20.55 13.71 -26.23
C SER A 9 20.66 13.24 -24.77
N GLY A 10 21.44 13.95 -23.95
CA GLY A 10 21.57 13.65 -22.52
C GLY A 10 20.27 13.86 -21.76
N SER A 11 19.56 14.95 -22.04
CA SER A 11 18.25 15.23 -21.41
C SER A 11 17.16 14.22 -21.79
N VAL A 12 17.10 13.78 -23.05
CA VAL A 12 16.15 12.72 -23.47
C VAL A 12 16.46 11.38 -22.79
N GLN A 13 17.73 11.00 -22.69
CA GLN A 13 18.15 9.79 -21.98
C GLN A 13 17.83 9.88 -20.48
N ALA A 14 18.12 11.02 -19.85
CA ALA A 14 17.79 11.26 -18.45
C ALA A 14 16.27 11.21 -18.20
N ARG A 15 15.46 11.74 -19.12
CA ARG A 15 13.99 11.64 -19.04
C ARG A 15 13.50 10.21 -19.16
N GLY A 16 14.00 9.46 -20.14
CA GLY A 16 13.64 8.04 -20.31
C GLY A 16 14.03 7.19 -19.10
N ALA A 17 15.20 7.46 -18.50
CA ALA A 17 15.61 6.82 -17.24
C ALA A 17 14.70 7.23 -16.06
N SER A 18 14.28 8.49 -15.96
CA SER A 18 13.37 8.96 -14.92
C SER A 18 11.98 8.33 -15.06
N GLU A 19 11.42 8.33 -16.27
CA GLU A 19 10.09 7.75 -16.56
C GLU A 19 10.06 6.24 -16.30
N THR A 20 11.12 5.50 -16.68
CA THR A 20 11.22 4.06 -16.39
C THR A 20 11.40 3.78 -14.89
N ASN A 21 12.13 4.63 -14.17
CA ASN A 21 12.26 4.53 -12.71
C ASN A 21 10.92 4.80 -12.01
N GLU A 22 10.19 5.84 -12.41
CA GLU A 22 8.84 6.13 -11.90
C GLU A 22 7.88 4.96 -12.14
N ALA A 23 7.88 4.38 -13.35
CA ALA A 23 7.05 3.22 -13.65
C ALA A 23 7.40 2.00 -12.80
N THR A 24 8.69 1.78 -12.53
CA THR A 24 9.16 0.69 -11.65
C THR A 24 8.68 0.90 -10.22
N ILE A 25 8.84 2.12 -9.68
CA ILE A 25 8.35 2.48 -8.35
C ILE A 25 6.84 2.27 -8.24
N LEU A 26 6.06 2.68 -9.25
CA LEU A 26 4.61 2.50 -9.25
C LEU A 26 4.20 1.01 -9.23
N LEU A 27 4.93 0.15 -9.96
CA LEU A 27 4.70 -1.30 -9.91
C LEU A 27 5.02 -1.89 -8.54
N GLU A 28 6.17 -1.53 -7.96
CA GLU A 28 6.57 -1.98 -6.63
C GLU A 28 5.57 -1.53 -5.54
N VAL A 29 5.08 -0.29 -5.63
CA VAL A 29 4.04 0.22 -4.73
C VAL A 29 2.76 -0.59 -4.92
N GLY A 30 2.34 -0.86 -6.15
CA GLY A 30 1.18 -1.70 -6.44
C GLY A 30 1.28 -3.10 -5.82
N ASP A 31 2.42 -3.75 -5.95
CA ASP A 31 2.68 -5.07 -5.36
C ASP A 31 2.70 -5.03 -3.82
N ASN A 32 3.24 -3.97 -3.23
CA ASN A 32 3.22 -3.76 -1.78
C ASN A 32 1.79 -3.55 -1.27
N MET A 33 0.95 -2.83 -2.01
CA MET A 33 -0.46 -2.61 -1.66
C MET A 33 -1.28 -3.90 -1.79
N ALA A 34 -1.03 -4.73 -2.80
CA ALA A 34 -1.64 -6.05 -2.90
C ALA A 34 -1.29 -6.93 -1.69
N GLN A 35 -0.02 -6.95 -1.29
CA GLN A 35 0.42 -7.67 -0.09
C GLN A 35 -0.20 -7.12 1.20
N LEU A 36 -0.37 -5.80 1.30
CA LEU A 36 -1.02 -5.16 2.44
C LEU A 36 -2.49 -5.58 2.56
N ARG A 37 -3.22 -5.59 1.44
CA ARG A 37 -4.60 -6.09 1.39
C ARG A 37 -4.69 -7.55 1.85
N ASP A 38 -3.82 -8.41 1.35
CA ASP A 38 -3.85 -9.83 1.71
C ASP A 38 -3.52 -10.02 3.22
N ARG A 39 -2.61 -9.22 3.77
CA ARG A 39 -2.34 -9.20 5.23
C ARG A 39 -3.53 -8.69 6.03
N LEU A 40 -4.22 -7.65 5.54
CA LEU A 40 -5.42 -7.12 6.18
C LEU A 40 -6.52 -8.18 6.27
N GLU A 41 -6.76 -8.95 5.21
CA GLU A 41 -7.71 -10.06 5.23
C GLU A 41 -7.38 -11.08 6.35
N TRP A 42 -6.10 -11.41 6.51
CA TRP A 42 -5.64 -12.27 7.60
C TRP A 42 -5.87 -11.66 8.99
N LEU A 43 -5.56 -10.37 9.17
CA LEU A 43 -5.79 -9.68 10.45
C LEU A 43 -7.28 -9.63 10.79
N GLN A 44 -8.14 -9.33 9.83
CA GLN A 44 -9.58 -9.34 10.01
C GLN A 44 -10.11 -10.74 10.35
N ALA A 45 -9.62 -11.79 9.68
CA ALA A 45 -9.97 -13.17 9.99
C ALA A 45 -9.55 -13.56 11.42
N PHE A 46 -8.35 -13.16 11.83
CA PHE A 46 -7.84 -13.39 13.18
C PHE A 46 -8.67 -12.66 14.24
N VAL A 47 -9.00 -11.39 14.04
CA VAL A 47 -9.87 -10.62 14.95
C VAL A 47 -11.22 -11.30 15.14
N ARG A 48 -11.83 -11.79 14.05
CA ARG A 48 -13.09 -12.53 14.11
C ARG A 48 -12.97 -13.83 14.92
N ASP A 49 -11.88 -14.57 14.76
CA ASP A 49 -11.63 -15.79 15.53
C ASP A 49 -11.39 -15.50 17.03
N ALA A 50 -10.55 -14.51 17.32
CA ALA A 50 -10.27 -14.09 18.68
C ALA A 50 -11.52 -13.55 19.40
N ASP A 51 -12.40 -12.84 18.68
CA ASP A 51 -13.70 -12.41 19.21
C ASP A 51 -14.62 -13.58 19.55
N ARG A 52 -14.65 -14.64 18.72
CA ARG A 52 -15.40 -15.87 19.03
C ARG A 52 -14.86 -16.54 20.29
N LYS A 53 -13.53 -16.66 20.40
CA LYS A 53 -12.86 -17.23 21.58
C LYS A 53 -13.17 -16.43 22.85
N ARG A 54 -13.06 -15.10 22.78
CA ARG A 54 -13.41 -14.19 23.89
C ARG A 54 -14.85 -14.39 24.36
N ARG A 55 -15.81 -14.51 23.44
CA ARG A 55 -17.23 -14.77 23.78
C ARG A 55 -17.44 -16.13 24.44
N ALA A 56 -16.58 -17.11 24.17
CA ALA A 56 -16.58 -18.41 24.85
C ALA A 56 -15.93 -18.37 26.26
N GLY A 57 -15.48 -17.19 26.72
CA GLY A 57 -14.99 -16.99 28.10
C GLY A 57 -13.47 -16.91 28.24
N THR A 58 -12.70 -16.68 27.17
CA THR A 58 -11.23 -16.62 27.27
C THR A 58 -10.64 -15.25 27.64
N ASP A 59 -9.62 -15.36 28.49
CA ASP A 59 -8.51 -14.52 28.93
C ASP A 59 -8.35 -13.06 28.43
N GLN A 60 -7.96 -12.21 29.38
CA GLN A 60 -7.62 -10.79 29.24
C GLN A 60 -6.59 -10.54 28.11
N LEU A 61 -5.67 -11.49 27.90
CA LEU A 61 -4.68 -11.44 26.82
C LEU A 61 -5.37 -11.34 25.45
N THR A 62 -6.38 -12.17 25.19
CA THR A 62 -7.14 -12.15 23.92
C THR A 62 -7.75 -10.78 23.67
N ARG A 63 -8.23 -10.08 24.71
CA ARG A 63 -8.81 -8.73 24.56
C ARG A 63 -7.78 -7.69 24.11
N VAL A 64 -6.57 -7.74 24.68
CA VAL A 64 -5.49 -6.81 24.30
C VAL A 64 -5.04 -7.07 22.87
N TRP A 65 -4.85 -8.34 22.50
CA TRP A 65 -4.45 -8.72 21.14
C TRP A 65 -5.50 -8.33 20.10
N VAL A 66 -6.79 -8.60 20.35
CA VAL A 66 -7.87 -8.17 19.44
C VAL A 66 -7.81 -6.66 19.19
N ARG A 67 -7.60 -5.86 20.24
CA ARG A 67 -7.51 -4.41 20.11
C ARG A 67 -6.32 -4.02 19.23
N GLN A 68 -5.12 -4.52 19.54
CA GLN A 68 -3.91 -4.18 18.79
C GLN A 68 -3.99 -4.62 17.33
N THR A 69 -4.46 -5.84 17.06
CA THR A 69 -4.64 -6.34 15.69
C THR A 69 -5.64 -5.50 14.91
N ARG A 70 -6.73 -5.07 15.56
CA ARG A 70 -7.73 -4.20 14.93
C ARG A 70 -7.15 -2.81 14.65
N ASP A 71 -6.36 -2.26 15.55
CA ASP A 71 -5.73 -0.95 15.35
C ASP A 71 -4.78 -1.00 14.13
N VAL A 72 -3.97 -2.08 14.00
CA VAL A 72 -3.12 -2.30 12.80
C VAL A 72 -3.95 -2.54 11.52
N ALA A 73 -5.08 -3.22 11.62
CA ALA A 73 -5.98 -3.41 10.47
C ALA A 73 -6.53 -2.07 9.96
N PHE A 74 -6.90 -1.15 10.86
CA PHE A 74 -7.35 0.18 10.46
C PHE A 74 -6.24 1.00 9.80
N GLU A 75 -5.02 0.98 10.33
CA GLU A 75 -3.88 1.66 9.68
C GLU A 75 -3.60 1.11 8.27
N ALA A 76 -3.80 -0.19 8.06
CA ALA A 76 -3.67 -0.80 6.74
C ALA A 76 -4.83 -0.45 5.79
N GLU A 77 -6.07 -0.35 6.31
CA GLU A 77 -7.24 0.13 5.56
C GLU A 77 -7.01 1.57 5.09
N ASP A 78 -6.59 2.47 5.99
CA ASP A 78 -6.32 3.88 5.68
C ASP A 78 -5.25 4.01 4.59
N ALA A 79 -4.16 3.23 4.66
CA ALA A 79 -3.09 3.26 3.66
C ALA A 79 -3.56 2.77 2.27
N LEU A 80 -4.46 1.78 2.22
CA LEU A 80 -5.06 1.32 0.97
C LEU A 80 -6.01 2.37 0.38
N ASP A 81 -6.84 2.99 1.22
CA ASP A 81 -7.77 4.02 0.81
C ASP A 81 -7.04 5.23 0.24
N ASP A 82 -5.97 5.71 0.89
CA ASP A 82 -5.12 6.80 0.40
C ASP A 82 -4.48 6.45 -0.96
N PHE A 83 -3.99 5.22 -1.12
CA PHE A 83 -3.42 4.77 -2.38
C PHE A 83 -4.45 4.76 -3.51
N PHE A 84 -5.62 4.17 -3.28
CA PHE A 84 -6.66 4.12 -4.30
C PHE A 84 -7.22 5.50 -4.62
N TYR A 85 -7.33 6.37 -3.62
CA TYR A 85 -7.74 7.74 -3.81
C TYR A 85 -6.79 8.50 -4.73
N GLU A 86 -5.48 8.44 -4.49
CA GLU A 86 -4.49 9.11 -5.34
C GLU A 86 -4.39 8.45 -6.73
N ALA A 87 -4.51 7.13 -6.80
CA ALA A 87 -4.52 6.36 -8.04
C ALA A 87 -5.73 6.68 -8.93
N ASN A 88 -6.90 6.97 -8.34
CA ASN A 88 -8.11 7.35 -9.05
C ASN A 88 -8.10 8.83 -9.45
N ARG A 89 -7.62 9.71 -8.56
CA ARG A 89 -7.40 11.14 -8.83
C ARG A 89 -6.50 11.33 -10.04
N THR A 90 -5.37 10.61 -10.09
CA THR A 90 -4.40 10.68 -11.20
C THR A 90 -5.01 10.18 -12.51
N ARG A 91 -5.94 9.23 -12.46
CA ARG A 91 -6.64 8.70 -13.66
C ARG A 91 -7.88 9.51 -14.06
N GLY A 92 -8.24 10.56 -13.32
CA GLY A 92 -9.42 11.40 -13.62
C GLY A 92 -10.76 10.72 -13.32
N PHE A 93 -10.79 9.68 -12.49
CA PHE A 93 -12.03 9.06 -12.00
C PHE A 93 -12.30 9.55 -10.58
N THR A 94 -12.92 10.72 -10.46
CA THR A 94 -13.61 11.19 -9.25
C THR A 94 -14.99 11.70 -9.59
#